data_AF-A0A1L9WVH7-F1
#
_entry.id   AF-A0A1L9WVH7-F1
#
_cell.length_a   1.000
_cell.length_b   1.000
_cell.length_c   1.000
_cell.angle_alpha   90.00
_cell.angle_beta   90.00
_cell.angle_gamma   90.00
#
_symmetry.space_group_name_H-M   'P 1'
#
loop_
_entity.id
_entity.type
_entity.pdbx_description
1 polymer ?
#
loop_
_entity_poly.entity_id
_entity_poly.type
_entity_poly.pdbx_seq_one_letter_code
_entity_poly.pdbx_strand_id
1 'polypeptide(L)'
;MPLEPHEKDLLHWLHEQSEANNLRLFRDCQGHWRSDLLLPSNHPGTVKICEINARYSINAQHLAAYGYQIYEEMAAERGCVFAGADARKFIKSQLDIFDPKYPIHIVRDQYRTPFIDMFVSFAEQSGRISATIIKPADLRLIKNGERLDPFFLFTTKRILGVLLQELDGLVSKQVLTPDQAAILRHGVVPTINPGSPELSKLIGQQSRSLIHKDKYIIKPVRSGRGDGILLGRELSVSQWESLLLDLRDPDLEPGRTMYIIQPLIEQPLFELLDYRGEVQLQSPCRVLPPGQWQLHWPWILESRRHENLHSQQWRVLDAWGGFSSELILS
;
A
#
# COMPACT_ATOMS: atom_id res chain seq x y z
N MET A 1 -14.61 -11.54 -2.06
CA MET A 1 -14.12 -10.15 -2.24
C MET A 1 -14.86 -9.55 -3.41
N PRO A 2 -15.44 -8.34 -3.29
CA PRO A 2 -16.06 -7.66 -4.42
C PRO A 2 -15.02 -7.43 -5.52
N LEU A 3 -15.36 -7.60 -6.80
CA LEU A 3 -14.45 -7.45 -7.94
C LEU A 3 -15.21 -6.82 -9.11
N GLU A 4 -14.57 -5.93 -9.86
CA GLU A 4 -15.11 -5.52 -11.15
C GLU A 4 -14.95 -6.64 -12.18
N PRO A 5 -15.75 -6.62 -13.26
CA PRO A 5 -15.67 -7.64 -14.31
C PRO A 5 -14.25 -7.88 -14.81
N HIS A 6 -13.49 -6.83 -15.10
CA HIS A 6 -12.12 -6.99 -15.59
C HIS A 6 -11.13 -7.46 -14.51
N GLU A 7 -11.34 -7.13 -13.23
CA GLU A 7 -10.51 -7.67 -12.12
C GLU A 7 -10.74 -9.18 -12.00
N LYS A 8 -12.00 -9.60 -12.19
CA LYS A 8 -12.41 -11.00 -12.21
C LYS A 8 -11.83 -11.72 -13.43
N ASP A 9 -11.91 -11.12 -14.62
CA ASP A 9 -11.33 -11.70 -15.84
C ASP A 9 -9.81 -11.86 -15.71
N LEU A 10 -9.13 -10.86 -15.15
CA LEU A 10 -7.70 -10.93 -14.86
C LEU A 10 -7.38 -12.06 -13.87
N LEU A 11 -8.18 -12.22 -12.80
CA LEU A 11 -8.00 -13.30 -11.82
C LEU A 11 -8.24 -14.69 -12.42
N HIS A 12 -9.27 -14.86 -13.26
CA HIS A 12 -9.50 -16.11 -13.97
C HIS A 12 -8.35 -16.44 -14.90
N TRP A 13 -7.90 -15.46 -15.69
CA TRP A 13 -6.76 -15.63 -16.57
C TRP A 13 -5.48 -15.98 -15.79
N LEU A 14 -5.22 -15.30 -14.66
CA LEU A 14 -4.07 -15.60 -13.79
C LEU A 14 -4.14 -17.01 -13.23
N HIS A 15 -5.32 -17.45 -12.81
CA HIS A 15 -5.52 -18.82 -12.36
C HIS A 15 -5.24 -19.83 -13.47
N GLU A 16 -5.78 -19.62 -14.67
CA GLU A 16 -5.51 -20.47 -15.84
C GLU A 16 -4.02 -20.53 -16.18
N GLN A 17 -3.32 -19.40 -16.14
CA GLN A 17 -1.87 -19.38 -16.37
C GLN A 17 -1.08 -20.06 -15.26
N SER A 18 -1.55 -19.98 -14.02
CA SER A 18 -0.95 -20.68 -12.88
C SER A 18 -1.07 -22.19 -13.06
N GLU A 19 -2.26 -22.70 -13.41
CA GLU A 19 -2.50 -24.12 -13.67
C GLU A 19 -1.67 -24.63 -14.85
N ALA A 20 -1.48 -23.79 -15.87
CA ALA A 20 -0.62 -24.10 -17.01
C ALA A 20 0.89 -23.98 -16.73
N ASN A 21 1.31 -23.59 -15.51
CA ASN A 21 2.70 -23.29 -15.15
C ASN A 21 3.37 -22.20 -16.04
N ASN A 22 2.58 -21.27 -16.58
CA ASN A 22 3.07 -20.19 -17.43
C ASN A 22 3.56 -18.97 -16.61
N LEU A 23 3.17 -18.89 -15.33
CA LEU A 23 3.61 -17.83 -14.43
C LEU A 23 5.02 -18.09 -13.89
N ARG A 24 5.76 -17.02 -13.65
CA ARG A 24 7.03 -17.11 -12.91
C ARG A 24 6.74 -17.57 -11.49
N LEU A 25 7.67 -18.35 -10.92
CA LEU A 25 7.58 -18.68 -9.51
C LEU A 25 7.68 -17.39 -8.69
N PHE A 26 6.87 -17.27 -7.64
CA PHE A 26 6.85 -16.06 -6.82
C PHE A 26 8.24 -15.66 -6.29
N ARG A 27 9.11 -16.64 -5.99
CA ARG A 27 10.50 -16.40 -5.56
C ARG A 27 11.37 -15.69 -6.61
N ASP A 28 11.00 -15.80 -7.88
CA ASP A 28 11.69 -15.19 -9.02
C ASP A 28 11.03 -13.84 -9.41
N CYS A 29 9.87 -13.53 -8.82
CA CYS A 29 9.22 -12.23 -8.96
C CYS A 29 9.85 -11.23 -7.99
N GLN A 30 10.15 -10.04 -8.49
CA GLN A 30 10.62 -8.94 -7.67
C GLN A 30 9.52 -7.88 -7.59
N GLY A 31 9.34 -7.29 -6.43
CA GLY A 31 8.37 -6.22 -6.22
C GLY A 31 8.83 -5.27 -5.15
N HIS A 32 8.30 -4.04 -5.20
CA HIS A 32 8.58 -3.03 -4.21
C HIS A 32 7.30 -2.73 -3.42
N TRP A 33 7.32 -3.07 -2.13
CA TRP A 33 6.15 -3.03 -1.25
C TRP A 33 6.39 -2.05 -0.11
N ARG A 34 5.36 -1.29 0.27
CA ARG A 34 5.37 -0.41 1.45
C ARG A 34 4.18 -0.73 2.33
N SER A 35 4.46 -1.24 3.53
CA SER A 35 3.43 -1.40 4.56
C SER A 35 3.32 -0.12 5.37
N ASP A 36 2.10 0.44 5.46
CA ASP A 36 1.85 1.63 6.25
C ASP A 36 1.41 1.21 7.66
N LEU A 37 2.19 1.65 8.66
CA LEU A 37 2.05 1.23 10.05
C LEU A 37 1.43 2.34 10.89
N LEU A 38 0.57 1.96 11.84
CA LEU A 38 0.06 2.82 12.90
C LEU A 38 0.66 2.38 14.24
N LEU A 39 0.91 3.34 15.12
CA LEU A 39 1.38 3.10 16.48
C LEU A 39 0.20 3.26 17.46
N PRO A 40 -0.36 2.18 18.01
CA PRO A 40 -1.43 2.28 18.99
C PRO A 40 -1.02 3.05 20.26
N SER A 41 -1.98 3.74 20.88
CA SER A 41 -1.79 4.52 22.11
C SER A 41 -1.42 3.68 23.33
N ASN A 42 -1.72 2.38 23.31
CA ASN A 42 -1.41 1.44 24.40
C ASN A 42 0.05 0.93 24.37
N HIS A 43 1.02 1.84 24.21
CA HIS A 43 2.44 1.51 24.16
C HIS A 43 2.97 0.90 25.48
N PRO A 44 3.87 -0.12 25.45
CA PRO A 44 4.45 -0.79 24.28
C PRO A 44 3.51 -1.86 23.70
N GLY A 45 2.76 -1.50 22.66
CA GLY A 45 1.83 -2.38 21.96
C GLY A 45 2.36 -2.76 20.57
N THR A 46 1.77 -3.79 19.97
CA THR A 46 2.11 -4.21 18.60
C THR A 46 1.70 -3.12 17.60
N VAL A 47 2.64 -2.69 16.76
CA VAL A 47 2.36 -1.83 15.60
C VAL A 47 1.32 -2.47 14.67
N LYS A 48 0.54 -1.62 13.98
CA LYS A 48 -0.60 -2.08 13.19
C LYS A 48 -0.44 -1.76 11.72
N ILE A 49 -0.40 -2.78 10.86
CA ILE A 49 -0.42 -2.63 9.39
C ILE A 49 -1.83 -2.24 8.98
N CYS A 50 -1.99 -1.01 8.48
CA CYS A 50 -3.29 -0.46 8.09
C CYS A 50 -3.52 -0.41 6.57
N GLU A 51 -2.44 -0.52 5.79
CA GLU A 51 -2.43 -0.57 4.32
C GLU A 51 -1.13 -1.22 3.83
N ILE A 52 -1.18 -1.89 2.69
CA ILE A 52 -0.01 -2.40 1.96
C ILE A 52 -0.07 -1.82 0.55
N ASN A 53 0.94 -1.06 0.18
CA ASN A 53 1.07 -0.44 -1.13
C ASN A 53 2.12 -1.21 -1.94
N ALA A 54 1.68 -1.93 -2.97
CA ALA A 54 2.55 -2.62 -3.93
C ALA A 54 2.64 -1.89 -5.30
N ARG A 55 2.00 -0.71 -5.41
CA ARG A 55 2.05 0.18 -6.58
C ARG A 55 2.75 1.47 -6.17
N TYR A 56 3.66 1.93 -7.01
CA TYR A 56 4.31 3.25 -6.88
C TYR A 56 4.80 3.59 -5.47
N SER A 57 5.52 2.65 -4.84
CA SER A 57 6.06 2.82 -3.50
C SER A 57 7.19 3.85 -3.45
N ILE A 58 7.84 4.13 -4.59
CA ILE A 58 8.84 5.20 -4.78
C ILE A 58 8.14 6.57 -4.78
N ASN A 59 7.85 7.06 -3.58
CA ASN A 59 7.35 8.40 -3.34
C ASN A 59 8.46 9.21 -2.64
N ALA A 60 8.14 9.89 -1.56
CA ALA A 60 9.10 10.66 -0.79
C ALA A 60 10.09 9.84 0.05
N GLN A 61 10.25 8.55 -0.22
CA GLN A 61 11.11 7.65 0.56
C GLN A 61 12.58 8.03 0.49
N HIS A 62 13.09 8.42 -0.69
CA HIS A 62 14.47 8.89 -0.81
C HIS A 62 14.70 10.18 -0.03
N LEU A 63 13.72 11.09 -0.02
CA LEU A 63 13.79 12.32 0.75
C LEU A 63 13.78 12.01 2.25
N ALA A 64 12.91 11.09 2.69
CA ALA A 64 12.85 10.66 4.07
C ALA A 64 14.17 9.99 4.51
N ALA A 65 14.75 9.12 3.68
CA ALA A 65 16.01 8.44 4.00
C ALA A 65 17.16 9.43 4.23
N TYR A 66 17.34 10.42 3.35
CA TYR A 66 18.35 11.47 3.57
C TYR A 66 17.98 12.42 4.71
N GLY A 67 16.70 12.80 4.82
CA GLY A 67 16.21 13.65 5.90
C GLY A 67 16.50 13.04 7.27
N TYR A 68 16.29 11.73 7.44
CA TYR A 68 16.57 11.04 8.69
C TYR A 68 18.07 10.99 9.03
N GLN A 69 18.95 10.87 8.04
CA GLN A 69 20.40 10.98 8.26
C GLN A 69 20.80 12.37 8.75
N ILE A 70 20.24 13.41 8.14
CA ILE A 70 20.48 14.80 8.58
C ILE A 70 19.97 15.00 10.01
N TYR A 71 18.77 14.49 10.33
CA TYR A 71 18.23 14.60 11.68
C TYR A 71 19.05 13.84 12.72
N GLU A 72 19.57 12.65 12.38
CA GLU A 72 20.51 11.91 13.23
C GLU A 72 21.77 12.74 13.49
N GLU A 73 22.40 13.30 12.45
CA GLU A 73 23.60 14.14 12.60
C GLU A 73 23.31 15.38 13.47
N MET A 74 22.19 16.05 13.24
CA MET A 74 21.77 17.22 14.03
C MET A 74 21.46 16.88 15.49
N ALA A 75 21.01 15.66 15.76
CA ALA A 75 20.64 15.19 17.10
C ALA A 75 21.72 14.29 17.74
N ALA A 76 22.90 14.17 17.12
CA ALA A 76 23.92 13.22 17.52
C ALA A 76 24.35 13.39 18.98
N GLU A 77 24.49 14.63 19.45
CA GLU A 77 24.84 14.95 20.85
C GLU A 77 23.80 14.47 21.86
N ARG A 78 22.53 14.33 21.45
CA ARG A 78 21.44 13.85 22.31
C ARG A 78 21.34 12.32 22.33
N GLY A 79 21.92 11.63 21.35
CA GLY A 79 21.93 10.16 21.27
C GLY A 79 20.54 9.51 21.25
N CYS A 80 19.49 10.24 20.93
CA CYS A 80 18.09 9.79 21.04
C CYS A 80 17.35 9.63 19.71
N VAL A 81 17.99 10.03 18.60
CA VAL A 81 17.44 9.91 17.24
C VAL A 81 18.50 9.27 16.36
N PHE A 82 18.11 8.29 15.56
CA PHE A 82 18.96 7.58 14.62
C PHE A 82 18.17 7.28 13.35
N ALA A 83 18.84 7.31 12.20
CA ALA A 83 18.26 6.90 10.94
C ALA A 83 17.99 5.39 10.99
N GLY A 84 16.76 5.00 10.64
CA GLY A 84 16.37 3.59 10.60
C GLY A 84 17.07 2.79 9.50
N ALA A 85 17.68 3.46 8.52
CA ALA A 85 18.43 2.85 7.43
C ALA A 85 19.49 3.81 6.87
N ASP A 86 20.53 3.24 6.26
CA ASP A 86 21.49 3.99 5.45
C ASP A 86 20.83 4.41 4.13
N ALA A 87 20.73 5.72 3.88
CA ALA A 87 20.04 6.25 2.72
C ALA A 87 20.63 5.78 1.39
N ARG A 88 21.97 5.66 1.31
CA ARG A 88 22.65 5.20 0.09
C ARG A 88 22.36 3.72 -0.15
N LYS A 89 22.40 2.89 0.89
CA LYS A 89 22.03 1.47 0.78
C LYS A 89 20.56 1.31 0.41
N PHE A 90 19.68 2.12 0.98
CA PHE A 90 18.24 2.11 0.67
C PHE A 90 17.98 2.47 -0.80
N ILE A 91 18.60 3.53 -1.33
CA ILE A 91 18.44 3.90 -2.74
C ILE A 91 19.06 2.85 -3.66
N LYS A 92 20.22 2.29 -3.28
CA LYS A 92 20.82 1.20 -4.05
C LYS A 92 19.89 0.00 -4.11
N SER A 93 19.26 -0.40 -3.00
CA SER A 93 18.34 -1.55 -3.00
C SER A 93 17.11 -1.31 -3.87
N GLN A 94 16.59 -0.07 -3.95
CA GLN A 94 15.54 0.32 -4.90
C GLN A 94 16.00 0.16 -6.36
N LEU A 95 17.19 0.65 -6.67
CA LEU A 95 17.72 0.61 -8.03
C LEU A 95 18.06 -0.82 -8.47
N ASP A 96 18.57 -1.66 -7.57
CA ASP A 96 18.94 -3.06 -7.82
C ASP A 96 17.73 -3.95 -8.19
N ILE A 97 16.50 -3.47 -7.96
CA ILE A 97 15.28 -4.08 -8.50
C ILE A 97 15.32 -4.07 -10.04
N PHE A 98 15.93 -3.06 -10.66
CA PHE A 98 15.97 -2.94 -12.11
C PHE A 98 17.23 -3.58 -12.68
N ASP A 99 17.07 -4.40 -13.72
CA ASP A 99 18.19 -4.92 -14.50
C ASP A 99 18.91 -3.74 -15.18
N PRO A 100 20.20 -3.48 -14.85
CA PRO A 100 20.92 -2.31 -15.32
C PRO A 100 21.16 -2.30 -16.85
N LYS A 101 20.93 -3.41 -17.55
CA LYS A 101 21.04 -3.49 -19.01
C LYS A 101 19.93 -2.74 -19.75
N TYR A 102 18.82 -2.46 -19.07
CA TYR A 102 17.63 -1.89 -19.67
C TYR A 102 17.32 -0.49 -19.10
N PRO A 103 16.77 0.43 -19.91
CA PRO A 103 16.25 1.70 -19.41
C PRO A 103 15.09 1.50 -18.41
N ILE A 104 14.90 2.50 -17.55
CA ILE A 104 13.80 2.55 -16.60
C ILE A 104 12.66 3.37 -17.22
N HIS A 105 11.47 2.79 -17.24
CA HIS A 105 10.27 3.45 -17.74
C HIS A 105 9.30 3.74 -16.59
N ILE A 106 9.01 5.01 -16.36
CA ILE A 106 8.08 5.48 -15.33
C ILE A 106 6.77 5.85 -16.02
N VAL A 107 5.70 5.12 -15.73
CA VAL A 107 4.41 5.33 -16.37
C VAL A 107 3.57 6.29 -15.55
N ARG A 108 3.35 7.50 -16.10
CA ARG A 108 2.64 8.58 -15.42
C ARG A 108 2.08 9.61 -16.40
N ASP A 109 0.88 10.09 -16.11
CA ASP A 109 0.14 11.03 -16.97
C ASP A 109 0.49 12.52 -16.72
N GLN A 110 1.17 12.83 -15.61
CA GLN A 110 1.50 14.20 -15.17
C GLN A 110 3.00 14.38 -14.89
N TYR A 111 3.44 15.65 -14.89
CA TYR A 111 4.80 16.18 -14.66
C TYR A 111 5.67 15.41 -13.66
N ARG A 112 6.99 15.52 -13.88
CA ARG A 112 8.03 15.15 -12.91
C ARG A 112 7.72 15.81 -11.56
N THR A 113 7.49 14.99 -10.54
CA THR A 113 7.50 15.47 -9.15
C THR A 113 8.94 15.52 -8.66
N PRO A 114 9.29 16.36 -7.67
CA PRO A 114 10.63 16.35 -7.08
C PRO A 114 11.10 14.96 -6.63
N PHE A 115 10.17 14.10 -6.21
CA PHE A 115 10.44 12.72 -5.82
C PHE A 115 10.86 11.84 -7.00
N ILE A 116 10.19 12.00 -8.14
CA ILE A 116 10.56 11.31 -9.40
C ILE A 116 11.91 11.81 -9.87
N ASP A 117 12.12 13.12 -9.90
CA ASP A 117 13.38 13.69 -10.39
C ASP A 117 14.57 13.22 -9.59
N MET A 118 14.42 13.13 -8.26
CA MET A 118 15.45 12.58 -7.39
C MET A 118 15.73 11.10 -7.72
N PHE A 119 14.70 10.27 -7.93
CA PHE A 119 14.90 8.87 -8.34
C PHE A 119 15.58 8.75 -9.70
N VAL A 120 15.11 9.53 -10.70
CA VAL A 120 15.68 9.59 -12.05
C VAL A 120 17.16 9.98 -11.99
N SER A 121 17.50 11.00 -11.20
CA SER A 121 18.88 11.44 -11.03
C SER A 121 19.76 10.34 -10.43
N PHE A 122 19.29 9.61 -9.41
CA PHE A 122 20.04 8.48 -8.85
C PHE A 122 20.19 7.33 -9.84
N ALA A 123 19.16 7.04 -10.63
CA ALA A 123 19.24 6.05 -11.69
C ALA A 123 20.31 6.42 -12.73
N GLU A 124 20.29 7.66 -13.23
CA GLU A 124 21.25 8.16 -14.22
C GLU A 124 22.70 8.14 -13.67
N GLN A 125 22.90 8.61 -12.43
CA GLN A 125 24.21 8.58 -11.76
C GLN A 125 24.74 7.16 -11.51
N SER A 126 23.85 6.17 -11.36
CA SER A 126 24.23 4.77 -11.21
C SER A 126 24.71 4.09 -12.50
N GLY A 127 24.79 4.84 -13.61
CA GLY A 127 25.19 4.34 -14.92
C GLY A 127 24.03 3.76 -15.75
N ARG A 128 22.77 3.94 -15.30
CA ARG A 128 21.60 3.55 -16.10
C ARG A 128 21.31 4.64 -17.13
N ILE A 129 21.32 4.24 -18.41
CA ILE A 129 21.44 5.15 -19.56
C ILE A 129 20.21 6.03 -19.80
N SER A 130 19.01 5.62 -19.37
CA SER A 130 17.82 6.45 -19.52
C SER A 130 16.72 6.07 -18.53
N ALA A 131 16.19 7.06 -17.80
CA ALA A 131 14.92 6.95 -17.10
C ALA A 131 13.89 7.88 -17.76
N THR A 132 12.93 7.31 -18.48
CA THR A 132 11.94 8.07 -19.25
C THR A 132 10.57 8.02 -18.60
N ILE A 133 9.83 9.11 -18.67
CA ILE A 133 8.42 9.11 -18.30
C ILE A 133 7.59 8.85 -19.54
N ILE A 134 6.71 7.85 -19.49
CA ILE A 134 5.77 7.55 -20.55
C ILE A 134 4.35 7.78 -20.04
N LYS A 135 3.50 8.38 -20.87
CA LYS A 135 2.10 8.55 -20.51
C LYS A 135 1.34 7.24 -20.73
N PRO A 136 0.38 6.91 -19.86
CA PRO A 136 -0.53 5.79 -20.11
C PRO A 136 -1.23 5.83 -21.48
N ALA A 137 -1.46 7.02 -22.05
CA ALA A 137 -2.05 7.15 -23.38
C ALA A 137 -1.11 6.76 -24.54
N ASP A 138 0.21 6.81 -24.32
CA ASP A 138 1.23 6.42 -25.31
C ASP A 138 1.50 4.91 -25.31
N LEU A 139 0.85 4.22 -24.38
CA LEU A 139 1.02 2.82 -24.09
C LEU A 139 -0.11 2.03 -24.75
N ARG A 140 0.25 0.97 -25.48
CA ARG A 140 -0.71 0.06 -26.11
C ARG A 140 -0.53 -1.36 -25.60
N LEU A 141 -1.66 -2.03 -25.38
CA LEU A 141 -1.66 -3.45 -25.04
C LEU A 141 -1.29 -4.25 -26.29
N ILE A 142 -0.23 -5.05 -26.19
CA ILE A 142 0.12 -6.03 -27.20
C ILE A 142 -0.20 -7.40 -26.61
N LYS A 143 -1.12 -8.14 -27.24
CA LYS A 143 -1.43 -9.51 -26.84
C LYS A 143 -0.26 -10.41 -27.22
N ASN A 144 0.73 -10.48 -26.35
CA ASN A 144 1.78 -11.49 -26.46
C ASN A 144 1.33 -12.70 -25.64
N GLY A 145 1.47 -13.90 -26.20
CA GLY A 145 0.92 -15.16 -25.65
C GLY A 145 1.46 -15.59 -24.29
N GLU A 146 2.25 -14.76 -23.60
CA GLU A 146 2.86 -15.08 -22.32
C GLU A 146 2.86 -13.85 -21.41
N ARG A 147 2.18 -13.99 -20.28
CA ARG A 147 2.41 -13.28 -19.00
C ARG A 147 1.82 -11.87 -18.83
N LEU A 148 0.97 -11.76 -17.80
CA LEU A 148 0.59 -10.55 -17.09
C LEU A 148 1.09 -10.72 -15.65
N ASP A 149 1.65 -9.67 -15.06
CA ASP A 149 2.10 -9.71 -13.67
C ASP A 149 0.93 -9.46 -12.68
N PRO A 150 0.70 -10.36 -11.69
CA PRO A 150 -0.44 -10.30 -10.76
C PRO A 150 -0.40 -9.16 -9.72
N PHE A 151 0.60 -8.27 -9.78
CA PHE A 151 0.86 -7.26 -8.74
C PHE A 151 -0.27 -6.24 -8.56
N PHE A 152 -1.11 -6.01 -9.58
CA PHE A 152 -2.16 -4.99 -9.56
C PHE A 152 -3.23 -5.20 -8.48
N LEU A 153 -3.53 -6.46 -8.13
CA LEU A 153 -4.62 -6.80 -7.20
C LEU A 153 -4.23 -6.66 -5.72
N PHE A 154 -2.94 -6.75 -5.40
CA PHE A 154 -2.40 -6.69 -4.03
C PHE A 154 -2.43 -5.31 -3.39
N THR A 155 -2.81 -4.28 -4.14
CA THR A 155 -2.76 -2.89 -3.68
C THR A 155 -4.08 -2.35 -3.18
N THR A 156 -5.13 -3.17 -3.22
CA THR A 156 -6.45 -2.74 -2.79
C THR A 156 -6.59 -2.99 -1.30
N LYS A 157 -7.15 -2.03 -0.55
CA LYS A 157 -7.28 -2.15 0.92
C LYS A 157 -8.04 -3.42 1.36
N ARG A 158 -8.88 -3.97 0.46
CA ARG A 158 -9.59 -5.25 0.64
C ARG A 158 -8.65 -6.43 0.92
N ILE A 159 -7.42 -6.39 0.40
CA ILE A 159 -6.45 -7.49 0.52
C ILE A 159 -6.12 -7.80 1.98
N LEU A 160 -6.18 -6.82 2.88
CA LEU A 160 -5.95 -7.05 4.30
C LEU A 160 -7.04 -7.91 4.92
N GLY A 161 -8.29 -7.73 4.50
CA GLY A 161 -9.40 -8.57 4.93
C GLY A 161 -9.27 -10.00 4.41
N VAL A 162 -8.93 -10.15 3.13
CA VAL A 162 -8.69 -11.47 2.51
C VAL A 162 -7.49 -12.16 3.15
N LEU A 163 -6.39 -11.44 3.36
CA LEU A 163 -5.19 -11.98 4.01
C LEU A 163 -5.52 -12.59 5.37
N LEU A 164 -6.29 -11.88 6.20
CA LEU A 164 -6.71 -12.36 7.51
C LEU A 164 -7.61 -13.60 7.44
N GLN A 165 -8.51 -13.67 6.45
CA GLN A 165 -9.37 -14.83 6.21
C GLN A 165 -8.58 -16.05 5.75
N GLU A 166 -7.52 -15.85 4.97
CA GLU A 166 -6.75 -16.92 4.34
C GLU A 166 -5.54 -17.40 5.16
N LEU A 167 -5.22 -16.79 6.30
CA LEU A 167 -4.01 -17.11 7.07
C LEU A 167 -3.84 -18.62 7.36
N ASP A 168 -4.89 -19.29 7.82
CA ASP A 168 -4.82 -20.73 8.15
C ASP A 168 -4.69 -21.60 6.89
N GLY A 169 -5.29 -21.17 5.78
CA GLY A 169 -5.10 -21.79 4.47
C GLY A 169 -3.67 -21.65 3.97
N LEU A 170 -3.04 -20.48 4.16
CA LEU A 170 -1.64 -20.22 3.81
C LEU A 170 -0.67 -21.04 4.66
N VAL A 171 -0.97 -21.27 5.93
CA VAL A 171 -0.21 -22.20 6.79
C VAL A 171 -0.35 -23.64 6.30
N SER A 172 -1.57 -24.07 6.01
CA SER A 172 -1.85 -25.43 5.51
C SER A 172 -1.14 -25.71 4.17
N LYS A 173 -1.02 -24.69 3.32
CA LYS A 173 -0.28 -24.73 2.05
C LYS A 173 1.23 -24.53 2.21
N GLN A 174 1.74 -24.42 3.43
CA GLN A 174 3.17 -24.20 3.74
C GLN A 174 3.74 -22.91 3.12
N VAL A 175 2.89 -21.93 2.82
CA VAL A 175 3.30 -20.59 2.37
C VAL A 175 3.79 -19.76 3.55
N LEU A 176 3.14 -19.92 4.71
CA LEU A 176 3.51 -19.28 5.97
C LEU A 176 3.77 -20.32 7.06
N THR A 177 4.66 -20.01 7.99
CA THR A 177 4.74 -20.75 9.25
C THR A 177 3.60 -20.33 10.20
N PRO A 178 3.21 -21.16 11.18
CA PRO A 178 2.25 -20.77 12.20
C PRO A 178 2.61 -19.46 12.91
N ASP A 179 3.90 -19.26 13.22
CA ASP A 179 4.39 -18.04 13.87
C ASP A 179 4.25 -16.81 12.97
N GLN A 180 4.56 -16.93 11.68
CA GLN A 180 4.35 -15.84 10.71
C GLN A 180 2.87 -15.49 10.60
N ALA A 181 1.99 -16.48 10.55
CA ALA A 181 0.55 -16.26 10.54
C ALA A 181 0.06 -15.60 11.83
N ALA A 182 0.59 -15.97 12.99
CA ALA A 182 0.28 -15.32 14.26
C ALA A 182 0.71 -13.84 14.27
N ILE A 183 1.93 -13.55 13.80
CA ILE A 183 2.42 -12.17 13.65
C ILE A 183 1.49 -11.35 12.76
N LEU A 184 1.09 -11.87 11.60
CA LEU A 184 0.17 -11.17 10.71
C LEU A 184 -1.23 -11.01 11.32
N ARG A 185 -1.75 -12.05 11.99
CA ARG A 185 -3.06 -12.01 12.67
C ARG A 185 -3.13 -10.94 13.74
N HIS A 186 -2.04 -10.72 14.46
CA HIS A 186 -1.95 -9.68 15.49
C HIS A 186 -1.54 -8.32 14.93
N GLY A 187 -0.73 -8.28 13.88
CA GLY A 187 -0.15 -7.07 13.31
C GLY A 187 -1.02 -6.37 12.28
N VAL A 188 -1.87 -7.09 11.54
CA VAL A 188 -2.74 -6.49 10.52
C VAL A 188 -4.02 -5.95 11.17
N VAL A 189 -4.42 -4.73 10.80
CA VAL A 189 -5.69 -4.16 11.25
C VAL A 189 -6.86 -5.00 10.72
N PRO A 190 -7.78 -5.47 11.59
CA PRO A 190 -8.99 -6.17 11.15
C PRO A 190 -9.74 -5.35 10.09
N THR A 191 -9.92 -5.95 8.92
CA THR A 191 -10.49 -5.25 7.76
C THR A 191 -11.74 -5.97 7.32
N ILE A 192 -12.88 -5.29 7.41
CA ILE A 192 -14.19 -5.79 7.06
C ILE A 192 -14.49 -5.40 5.62
N ASN A 193 -14.64 -6.41 4.76
CA ASN A 193 -14.95 -6.24 3.35
C ASN A 193 -16.47 -6.18 3.10
N PRO A 194 -16.93 -5.52 2.03
CA PRO A 194 -18.31 -5.60 1.57
C PRO A 194 -18.77 -7.05 1.36
N GLY A 195 -20.01 -7.34 1.73
CA GLY A 195 -20.62 -8.68 1.62
C GLY A 195 -19.98 -9.76 2.50
N SER A 196 -19.04 -9.43 3.39
CA SER A 196 -18.32 -10.42 4.20
C SER A 196 -19.12 -10.93 5.41
N PRO A 197 -18.80 -12.13 5.95
CA PRO A 197 -19.35 -12.60 7.22
C PRO A 197 -19.10 -11.63 8.39
N GLU A 198 -17.93 -10.98 8.40
CA GLU A 198 -17.56 -9.98 9.40
C GLU A 198 -18.47 -8.75 9.34
N LEU A 199 -18.89 -8.33 8.15
CA LEU A 199 -19.87 -7.25 7.98
C LEU A 199 -21.23 -7.65 8.56
N SER A 200 -21.68 -8.88 8.28
CA SER A 200 -22.94 -9.40 8.81
C SER A 200 -22.92 -9.46 10.34
N LYS A 201 -21.78 -9.85 10.93
CA LYS A 201 -21.56 -9.79 12.38
C LYS A 201 -21.61 -8.35 12.91
N LEU A 202 -20.96 -7.41 12.23
CA LEU A 202 -20.95 -6.00 12.60
C LEU A 202 -22.36 -5.41 12.59
N ILE A 203 -23.16 -5.72 11.57
CA ILE A 203 -24.57 -5.29 11.47
C ILE A 203 -25.40 -5.87 12.62
N GLY A 204 -25.21 -7.15 12.94
CA GLY A 204 -25.89 -7.77 14.08
C GLY A 204 -25.50 -7.14 15.42
N GLN A 205 -24.23 -6.75 15.59
CA GLN A 205 -23.76 -6.03 16.77
C GLN A 205 -24.34 -4.61 16.85
N GLN A 206 -24.40 -3.89 15.73
CA GLN A 206 -25.04 -2.58 15.63
C GLN A 206 -26.51 -2.65 16.04
N SER A 207 -27.29 -3.60 15.52
CA SER A 207 -28.71 -3.75 15.85
C SER A 207 -28.98 -4.04 17.34
N ARG A 208 -27.97 -4.53 18.06
CA ARG A 208 -28.02 -4.82 19.50
C ARG A 208 -27.32 -3.74 20.33
N SER A 209 -26.91 -2.63 19.73
CA SER A 209 -26.16 -1.54 20.36
C SER A 209 -24.88 -1.99 21.06
N LEU A 210 -24.21 -3.03 20.53
CA LEU A 210 -22.99 -3.61 21.13
C LEU A 210 -21.70 -2.94 20.64
N ILE A 211 -21.79 -2.02 19.69
CA ILE A 211 -20.66 -1.28 19.13
C ILE A 211 -21.00 0.20 19.04
N HIS A 212 -19.97 1.03 18.94
CA HIS A 212 -20.12 2.46 18.69
C HIS A 212 -19.39 2.83 17.39
N LYS A 213 -20.09 3.51 16.46
CA LYS A 213 -19.55 3.90 15.15
C LYS A 213 -18.23 4.69 15.24
N ASP A 214 -18.06 5.49 16.30
CA ASP A 214 -16.88 6.33 16.51
C ASP A 214 -15.58 5.54 16.64
N LYS A 215 -15.67 4.23 16.91
CA LYS A 215 -14.52 3.33 16.95
C LYS A 215 -14.10 2.80 15.58
N TYR A 216 -14.66 3.32 14.48
CA TYR A 216 -14.40 2.86 13.12
C TYR A 216 -13.93 3.97 12.18
N ILE A 217 -13.11 3.56 11.22
CA ILE A 217 -12.70 4.33 10.05
C ILE A 217 -13.16 3.59 8.80
N ILE A 218 -13.71 4.34 7.86
CA ILE A 218 -14.27 3.82 6.62
C ILE A 218 -13.42 4.37 5.47
N LYS A 219 -12.85 3.48 4.66
CA LYS A 219 -11.88 3.86 3.61
C LYS A 219 -12.38 3.39 2.26
N PRO A 220 -12.37 4.24 1.21
CA PRO A 220 -12.71 3.77 -0.13
C PRO A 220 -11.75 2.66 -0.57
N VAL A 221 -12.27 1.67 -1.27
CA VAL A 221 -11.49 0.53 -1.78
C VAL A 221 -10.39 1.00 -2.75
N ARG A 222 -10.65 2.10 -3.48
CA ARG A 222 -9.87 2.53 -4.66
C ARG A 222 -9.35 3.97 -4.60
N SER A 223 -9.19 4.54 -3.40
CA SER A 223 -8.58 5.86 -3.24
C SER A 223 -7.18 5.80 -2.63
N GLY A 224 -6.37 6.77 -3.00
CA GLY A 224 -5.08 7.07 -2.36
C GLY A 224 -5.16 8.39 -1.59
N ARG A 225 -4.12 8.69 -0.81
CA ARG A 225 -3.90 10.01 -0.18
C ARG A 225 -5.04 10.49 0.75
N GLY A 226 -5.81 9.56 1.32
CA GLY A 226 -6.87 9.88 2.26
C GLY A 226 -8.17 10.39 1.63
N ASP A 227 -8.25 10.46 0.31
CA ASP A 227 -9.44 10.94 -0.39
C ASP A 227 -10.65 10.03 -0.12
N GLY A 228 -11.79 10.64 0.21
CA GLY A 228 -13.03 9.95 0.55
C GLY A 228 -13.02 9.12 1.84
N ILE A 229 -11.99 9.22 2.71
CA ILE A 229 -12.03 8.55 4.02
C ILE A 229 -13.10 9.20 4.91
N LEU A 230 -13.90 8.37 5.57
CA LEU A 230 -14.88 8.80 6.55
C LEU A 230 -14.48 8.30 7.94
N LEU A 231 -14.66 9.14 8.95
CA LEU A 231 -14.52 8.73 10.34
C LEU A 231 -15.92 8.45 10.90
N GLY A 232 -16.11 7.31 11.56
CA GLY A 232 -17.42 6.95 12.09
C GLY A 232 -17.97 7.99 13.07
N ARG A 233 -17.08 8.70 13.78
CA ARG A 233 -17.45 9.84 14.67
C ARG A 233 -18.09 11.03 13.96
N GLU A 234 -17.80 11.20 12.67
CA GLU A 234 -18.32 12.30 11.85
C GLU A 234 -19.65 11.94 11.16
N LEU A 235 -19.99 10.66 11.10
CA LEU A 235 -21.27 10.19 10.56
C LEU A 235 -22.37 10.33 11.61
N SER A 236 -23.61 10.63 11.18
CA SER A 236 -24.78 10.38 12.01
C SER A 236 -25.00 8.86 12.18
N VAL A 237 -25.80 8.47 13.18
CA VAL A 237 -26.19 7.05 13.35
C VAL A 237 -26.90 6.53 12.11
N SER A 238 -27.81 7.32 11.52
CA SER A 238 -28.54 6.93 10.31
C SER A 238 -27.63 6.80 9.09
N GLN A 239 -26.63 7.67 8.93
CA GLN A 239 -25.64 7.56 7.86
C GLN A 239 -24.79 6.30 8.02
N TRP A 240 -24.35 5.99 9.24
CA TRP A 240 -23.62 4.77 9.54
C TRP A 240 -24.44 3.51 9.22
N GLU A 241 -25.69 3.45 9.65
CA GLU A 241 -26.58 2.31 9.39
C GLU A 241 -26.89 2.13 7.91
N SER A 242 -27.17 3.22 7.21
CA SER A 242 -27.36 3.21 5.75
C SER A 242 -26.11 2.67 5.04
N LEU A 243 -24.92 3.13 5.45
CA LEU A 243 -23.65 2.65 4.90
C LEU A 243 -23.46 1.15 5.14
N LEU A 244 -23.74 0.65 6.35
CA LEU A 244 -23.62 -0.79 6.64
C LEU A 244 -24.56 -1.64 5.80
N LEU A 245 -25.79 -1.17 5.57
CA LEU A 245 -26.77 -1.85 4.74
C LEU A 245 -26.38 -1.83 3.26
N ASP A 246 -25.87 -0.71 2.76
CA ASP A 246 -25.35 -0.57 1.39
C ASP A 246 -24.21 -1.56 1.12
N LEU A 247 -23.26 -1.69 2.06
CA LEU A 247 -22.12 -2.61 1.92
C LEU A 247 -22.49 -4.10 1.95
N ARG A 248 -23.76 -4.46 2.20
CA ARG A 248 -24.23 -5.85 2.03
C ARG A 248 -24.15 -6.28 0.58
N ASP A 249 -24.38 -5.35 -0.34
CA ASP A 249 -24.19 -5.56 -1.76
C ASP A 249 -22.71 -5.31 -2.11
N PRO A 250 -21.94 -6.36 -2.42
CA PRO A 250 -20.53 -6.23 -2.76
C PRO A 250 -20.31 -5.68 -4.18
N ASP A 251 -21.31 -5.57 -5.04
CA ASP A 251 -21.06 -5.29 -6.45
C ASP A 251 -20.47 -3.90 -6.68
N LEU A 252 -19.42 -3.85 -7.50
CA LEU A 252 -18.76 -2.62 -7.90
C LEU A 252 -19.47 -2.04 -9.12
N GLU A 253 -20.24 -0.99 -8.90
CA GLU A 253 -20.96 -0.28 -9.96
C GLU A 253 -20.26 1.03 -10.36
N PRO A 254 -20.30 1.42 -11.65
CA PRO A 254 -19.79 2.71 -12.09
C PRO A 254 -20.42 3.87 -11.30
N GLY A 255 -19.58 4.72 -10.72
CA GLY A 255 -20.03 5.88 -9.94
C GLY A 255 -20.38 5.59 -8.48
N ARG A 256 -20.46 4.32 -8.07
CA ARG A 256 -20.65 3.93 -6.66
C ARG A 256 -19.29 3.86 -5.96
N THR A 257 -19.15 4.57 -4.85
CA THR A 257 -17.94 4.46 -4.01
C THR A 257 -18.09 3.28 -3.06
N MET A 258 -17.26 2.26 -3.25
CA MET A 258 -17.20 1.10 -2.35
C MET A 258 -16.19 1.32 -1.23
N TYR A 259 -16.51 0.86 -0.02
CA TYR A 259 -15.69 1.05 1.16
C TYR A 259 -15.27 -0.26 1.83
N ILE A 260 -14.16 -0.22 2.57
CA ILE A 260 -13.85 -1.17 3.63
C ILE A 260 -14.00 -0.48 4.98
N ILE A 261 -14.23 -1.27 6.03
CA ILE A 261 -14.32 -0.79 7.41
C ILE A 261 -13.16 -1.37 8.21
N GLN A 262 -12.46 -0.51 8.95
CA GLN A 262 -11.42 -0.89 9.91
C GLN A 262 -11.74 -0.25 11.27
N PRO A 263 -11.28 -0.84 12.40
CA PRO A 263 -11.28 -0.14 13.66
C PRO A 263 -10.37 1.09 13.57
N LEU A 264 -10.82 2.20 14.16
CA LEU A 264 -10.02 3.40 14.30
C LEU A 264 -8.96 3.15 15.38
N ILE A 265 -7.69 3.13 14.97
CA ILE A 265 -6.56 2.97 15.90
C ILE A 265 -6.26 4.32 16.54
N GLU A 266 -6.48 4.41 17.85
CA GLU A 266 -6.04 5.55 18.66
C GLU A 266 -4.52 5.53 18.75
N GLN A 267 -3.88 6.67 18.51
CA GLN A 267 -2.42 6.82 18.48
C GLN A 267 -1.99 7.82 19.56
N PRO A 268 -0.77 7.70 20.12
CA PRO A 268 -0.27 8.70 21.05
C PRO A 268 -0.14 10.06 20.36
N LEU A 269 -0.24 11.12 21.16
CA LEU A 269 -0.03 12.50 20.73
C LEU A 269 1.38 12.93 21.11
N PHE A 270 2.06 13.58 20.18
CA PHE A 270 3.40 14.12 20.34
C PHE A 270 3.35 15.62 20.11
N GLU A 271 4.17 16.36 20.85
CA GLU A 271 4.49 17.74 20.52
C GLU A 271 5.41 17.72 19.30
N LEU A 272 4.89 18.16 18.15
CA LEU A 272 5.62 18.25 16.89
C LEU A 272 5.84 19.72 16.55
N LEU A 273 7.07 20.06 16.18
CA LEU A 273 7.41 21.35 15.62
C LEU A 273 7.12 21.34 14.12
N ASP A 274 6.26 22.24 13.64
CA ASP A 274 6.02 22.40 12.21
C ASP A 274 7.15 23.19 11.52
N TYR A 275 7.10 23.28 10.18
CA TYR A 275 8.12 23.97 9.39
C TYR A 275 8.18 25.50 9.63
N ARG A 276 7.23 26.07 10.38
CA ARG A 276 7.19 27.47 10.78
C ARG A 276 7.74 27.69 12.19
N GLY A 277 8.12 26.61 12.89
CA GLY A 277 8.57 26.67 14.27
C GLY A 277 7.43 26.66 15.28
N GLU A 278 6.20 26.33 14.88
CA GLU A 278 5.07 26.27 15.78
C GLU A 278 4.91 24.86 16.35
N VAL A 279 4.72 24.76 17.67
CA VAL A 279 4.49 23.48 18.35
C VAL A 279 3.02 23.09 18.22
N GLN A 280 2.77 21.87 17.75
CA GLN A 280 1.44 21.31 17.62
C GLN A 280 1.37 19.93 18.23
N LEU A 281 0.31 19.67 19.00
CA LEU A 281 0.06 18.35 19.58
C LEU A 281 -0.61 17.46 18.52
N GLN A 282 0.08 16.45 18.03
CA GLN A 282 -0.37 15.65 16.89
C GLN A 282 0.00 14.17 17.01
N SER A 283 -0.82 13.30 16.42
CA SER A 283 -0.44 11.89 16.22
C SER A 283 0.54 11.74 15.06
N PRO A 284 1.40 10.69 15.06
CA PRO A 284 2.38 10.47 13.99
C PRO A 284 1.75 10.26 12.61
N CYS A 285 0.57 9.63 12.56
CA CYS A 285 -0.20 9.44 11.34
C CYS A 285 -1.56 10.14 11.46
N ARG A 286 -1.88 11.01 10.49
CA ARG A 286 -3.13 11.78 10.45
C ARG A 286 -3.96 11.42 9.22
N VAL A 287 -5.28 11.29 9.41
CA VAL A 287 -6.24 11.41 8.30
C VAL A 287 -6.47 12.90 8.12
N LEU A 288 -5.97 13.45 7.01
CA LEU A 288 -6.14 14.87 6.71
C LEU A 288 -7.55 15.11 6.15
N PRO A 289 -8.17 16.26 6.46
CA PRO A 289 -9.39 16.66 5.78
C PRO A 289 -9.18 16.70 4.26
N PRO A 290 -10.23 16.46 3.45
CA PRO A 290 -10.15 16.62 2.00
C PRO A 290 -9.57 17.99 1.64
N GLY A 291 -8.50 18.02 0.83
CA GLY A 291 -7.87 19.25 0.36
C GLY A 291 -6.80 19.88 1.27
N GLN A 292 -6.53 19.33 2.46
CA GLN A 292 -5.35 19.72 3.25
C GLN A 292 -4.19 18.75 3.00
N TRP A 293 -3.26 19.14 2.13
CA TRP A 293 -1.99 18.45 1.95
C TRP A 293 -1.01 18.88 3.06
N GLN A 294 -0.74 18.02 4.04
CA GLN A 294 0.38 18.20 4.97
C GLN A 294 1.15 16.89 5.10
N LEU A 295 2.43 16.93 4.70
CA LEU A 295 3.35 15.81 4.82
C LEU A 295 3.60 15.51 6.30
N HIS A 296 3.04 14.40 6.79
CA HIS A 296 3.48 13.77 8.03
C HIS A 296 3.97 12.36 7.69
N TRP A 297 5.26 12.15 7.93
CA TRP A 297 6.08 11.06 7.38
C TRP A 297 5.87 9.75 8.13
N PRO A 298 5.45 8.64 7.48
CA PRO A 298 5.46 7.33 8.11
C PRO A 298 6.84 6.67 7.97
N TRP A 299 7.28 6.08 9.09
CA TRP A 299 8.48 5.27 9.26
C TRP A 299 8.47 4.02 8.36
N ILE A 300 9.63 3.63 7.81
CA ILE A 300 9.81 2.42 7.00
C ILE A 300 10.82 1.50 7.70
N LEU A 301 10.44 0.24 7.91
CA LEU A 301 11.33 -0.86 8.31
C LEU A 301 11.56 -1.76 7.09
N GLU A 302 12.83 -2.04 6.77
CA GLU A 302 13.26 -2.87 5.64
C GLU A 302 13.31 -4.36 6.04
N SER A 303 12.76 -5.25 5.21
CA SER A 303 12.99 -6.70 5.32
C SER A 303 13.92 -7.18 4.20
N ARG A 304 15.10 -7.69 4.55
CA ARG A 304 16.06 -8.27 3.58
C ARG A 304 15.68 -9.70 3.20
N ARG A 305 15.95 -10.10 1.95
CA ARG A 305 16.28 -11.51 1.63
C ARG A 305 17.16 -11.68 0.38
N HIS A 306 17.79 -12.85 0.39
CA HIS A 306 18.97 -13.33 -0.33
C HIS A 306 18.89 -13.44 -1.85
N GLU A 307 20.07 -13.30 -2.46
CA GLU A 307 20.42 -13.43 -3.87
C GLU A 307 20.31 -14.87 -4.40
N ASN A 308 19.66 -15.06 -5.55
CA ASN A 308 20.30 -15.52 -6.79
C ASN A 308 19.31 -15.78 -7.95
N LEU A 309 19.85 -15.61 -9.17
CA LEU A 309 19.47 -16.16 -10.48
C LEU A 309 18.69 -15.34 -11.52
N HIS A 310 19.18 -15.57 -12.74
CA HIS A 310 18.96 -14.90 -14.00
C HIS A 310 17.61 -15.21 -14.65
N SER A 311 16.90 -14.17 -15.09
CA SER A 311 16.15 -14.18 -16.36
C SER A 311 15.81 -12.74 -16.78
N GLN A 312 15.89 -12.47 -18.08
CA GLN A 312 15.68 -11.17 -18.69
C GLN A 312 14.26 -10.64 -18.44
N GLN A 313 14.12 -9.35 -18.11
CA GLN A 313 12.84 -8.64 -18.12
C GLN A 313 13.00 -7.10 -18.03
N TRP A 314 12.11 -6.41 -18.73
CA TRP A 314 11.88 -4.97 -18.67
C TRP A 314 10.88 -4.65 -17.55
N ARG A 315 11.00 -3.48 -16.88
CA ARG A 315 10.17 -3.15 -15.70
C ARG A 315 9.59 -1.74 -15.79
N VAL A 316 8.32 -1.63 -15.41
CA VAL A 316 7.51 -0.41 -15.46
C VAL A 316 7.01 -0.05 -14.07
N LEU A 317 7.12 1.24 -13.69
CA LEU A 317 6.51 1.79 -12.48
C LEU A 317 5.19 2.51 -12.84
N ASP A 318 4.03 1.93 -12.49
CA ASP A 318 2.71 2.53 -12.72
C ASP A 318 2.20 3.29 -11.47
N ALA A 319 1.57 4.45 -11.69
CA ALA A 319 1.17 5.44 -10.68
C ALA A 319 -0.34 5.71 -10.59
N TRP A 320 -1.22 4.93 -11.24
CA TRP A 320 -2.68 5.19 -11.21
C TRP A 320 -3.55 4.14 -10.51
N GLY A 321 -4.61 4.66 -9.87
CA GLY A 321 -5.73 3.94 -9.25
C GLY A 321 -6.90 3.66 -10.21
N GLY A 322 -6.65 3.67 -11.52
CA GLY A 322 -7.55 3.14 -12.55
C GLY A 322 -6.85 1.97 -13.25
N PHE A 323 -7.55 0.86 -13.44
CA PHE A 323 -6.98 -0.32 -14.06
C PHE A 323 -6.67 -0.10 -15.55
N SER A 324 -5.49 -0.54 -15.97
CA SER A 324 -5.30 -1.18 -17.26
C SER A 324 -4.16 -2.20 -17.17
N SER A 325 -4.36 -3.37 -17.75
CA SER A 325 -3.39 -4.46 -17.93
C SER A 325 -2.05 -3.98 -18.51
N GLU A 326 -0.99 -4.75 -18.31
CA GLU A 326 0.39 -4.32 -18.58
C GLU A 326 0.77 -4.08 -20.03
N LEU A 327 1.81 -3.27 -20.13
CA LEU A 327 2.19 -2.41 -21.23
C LEU A 327 3.63 -2.68 -21.60
N ILE A 328 3.84 -3.17 -22.82
CA ILE A 328 5.15 -3.32 -23.44
C ILE A 328 5.30 -2.17 -24.43
N LEU A 329 6.27 -1.29 -24.18
CA LEU A 329 6.73 -0.34 -25.19
C LEU A 329 7.65 -1.08 -26.17
N SER A 330 7.31 -0.98 -27.45
CA SER A 330 8.19 -1.32 -28.57
C SER A 330 9.26 -0.26 -28.76
#